data_AF-A0A940C582-F1
#
_entry.id   AF-A0A940C582-F1
#
_cell.length_a   1.000
_cell.length_b   1.000
_cell.length_c   1.000
_cell.angle_alpha   90.00
_cell.angle_beta   90.00
_cell.angle_gamma   90.00
#
_symmetry.space_group_name_H-M   'P 1'
#
loop_
_entity.id
_entity.type
_entity.pdbx_description
1 polymer ?
#
loop_
_entity_poly.entity_id
_entity_poly.type
_entity_poly.pdbx_seq_one_letter_code
_entity_poly.pdbx_strand_id
1 'polypeptide(L)'
;MKKVISILLLIAAAVVFAGCKKDGSVRNTVNGNMKTYYEMQDGTWQCDGYTYKYRLEISGRMPNAAADTTFVYLSNIEEIPFEKAYMAGGLSSNSADYFKPDEALLVEMN
;
A
#
# COMPACT_ATOMS: atom_id res chain seq x y z
N MET A 1 29.60 -33.75 18.32
CA MET A 1 28.69 -33.60 17.16
C MET A 1 27.35 -32.93 17.48
N LYS A 2 26.83 -32.93 18.72
CA LYS A 2 25.57 -32.22 19.05
C LYS A 2 25.70 -30.69 19.23
N LYS A 3 26.85 -30.20 19.72
CA LYS A 3 27.09 -28.77 19.96
C LYS A 3 27.34 -27.94 18.67
N VAL A 4 27.77 -28.60 17.59
CA VAL A 4 28.04 -27.93 16.29
C VAL A 4 26.75 -27.75 15.49
N ILE A 5 25.82 -28.71 15.61
CA ILE A 5 24.49 -28.65 14.96
C ILE A 5 23.64 -27.52 15.55
N SER A 6 23.74 -27.24 16.86
CA SER A 6 22.99 -26.16 17.50
C SER A 6 23.45 -24.75 17.09
N ILE A 7 24.71 -24.57 16.65
CA ILE A 7 25.23 -23.27 16.23
C ILE A 7 24.84 -22.97 14.77
N LEU A 8 24.78 -23.99 13.91
CA LEU A 8 24.26 -23.83 12.54
C LEU A 8 22.76 -23.50 12.49
N LEU A 9 21.97 -23.95 13.48
CA LEU A 9 20.55 -23.60 13.56
C LEU A 9 20.30 -22.14 14.01
N LEU A 10 21.25 -21.50 14.69
CA LEU A 10 21.14 -20.09 15.10
C LEU A 10 21.49 -19.13 13.96
N ILE A 11 22.35 -19.54 13.02
CA ILE A 11 22.74 -18.72 11.87
C ILE A 11 21.67 -18.76 10.76
N ALA A 12 20.90 -19.85 10.66
CA ALA A 12 19.77 -19.93 9.73
C ALA A 12 18.56 -19.06 10.13
N ALA A 13 18.50 -18.57 11.37
CA ALA A 13 17.43 -17.69 11.84
C ALA A 13 17.66 -16.20 11.51
N ALA A 14 18.83 -15.82 10.99
CA ALA A 14 19.18 -14.42 10.72
C ALA A 14 18.84 -13.94 9.29
N VAL A 15 18.27 -14.79 8.43
CA VAL A 15 18.18 -14.50 6.98
C VAL A 15 16.76 -14.15 6.48
N VAL A 16 15.74 -13.96 7.35
CA VAL A 16 14.35 -13.76 6.86
C VAL A 16 13.74 -12.38 7.13
N PHE A 17 14.47 -11.41 7.71
CA PHE A 17 13.98 -10.02 7.75
C PHE A 17 15.00 -8.96 7.31
N ALA A 18 15.99 -9.36 6.52
CA ALA A 18 16.63 -8.40 5.62
C ALA A 18 15.77 -8.26 4.36
N GLY A 19 14.51 -7.82 4.53
CA GLY A 19 13.93 -7.02 3.47
C GLY A 19 14.88 -5.84 3.32
N CYS A 20 15.71 -5.86 2.29
CA CYS A 20 16.54 -4.73 1.91
C CYS A 20 15.60 -3.54 1.71
N LYS A 21 15.34 -2.79 2.79
CA LYS A 21 14.86 -1.42 2.70
C LYS A 21 15.98 -0.70 1.98
N LYS A 22 15.82 -0.56 0.66
CA LYS A 22 16.54 0.49 -0.05
C LYS A 22 16.18 1.76 0.70
N ASP A 23 17.17 2.37 1.34
CA ASP A 23 17.12 3.76 1.78
C ASP A 23 16.98 4.64 0.52
N GLY A 24 15.81 4.58 -0.11
CA GLY A 24 15.40 5.62 -1.02
C GLY A 24 15.18 6.83 -0.14
N SER A 25 15.91 7.91 -0.40
CA SER A 25 15.62 9.16 0.27
C SER A 25 14.17 9.56 -0.05
N VAL A 26 13.41 9.88 0.98
CA VAL A 26 12.04 10.38 0.84
C VAL A 26 12.12 11.74 0.13
N ARG A 27 11.37 11.90 -0.96
CA ARG A 27 11.21 13.17 -1.66
C ARG A 27 10.15 14.03 -0.95
N ASN A 28 9.02 13.43 -0.60
CA ASN A 28 7.91 14.13 0.04
C ASN A 28 7.21 13.23 1.05
N THR A 29 6.73 13.81 2.15
CA THR A 29 5.85 13.14 3.12
C THR A 29 4.47 13.76 3.03
N VAL A 30 3.47 12.94 2.74
CA VAL A 30 2.07 13.37 2.67
C VAL A 30 1.31 12.83 3.87
N ASN A 31 0.70 13.74 4.64
CA ASN A 31 -0.20 13.38 5.73
C ASN A 31 -1.61 13.24 5.18
N GLY A 32 -1.87 12.11 4.51
CA GLY A 32 -3.20 11.79 4.02
C GLY A 32 -4.21 11.64 5.17
N ASN A 33 -5.48 11.94 4.90
CA ASN A 33 -6.52 11.89 5.94
C ASN A 33 -6.86 10.45 6.40
N MET A 34 -6.44 9.42 5.65
CA MET A 34 -6.50 8.03 6.09
C MET A 34 -5.15 7.52 6.61
N LYS A 35 -4.05 7.83 5.90
CA LYS A 35 -2.68 7.37 6.23
C LYS A 35 -1.63 8.40 5.85
N THR A 36 -0.53 8.45 6.61
CA THR A 36 0.71 9.10 6.16
C THR A 36 1.44 8.19 5.16
N TYR A 37 1.91 8.77 4.06
CA TYR A 37 2.65 8.05 3.03
C TYR A 37 3.73 8.93 2.39
N TYR A 38 4.60 8.30 1.60
CA TYR A 38 5.84 8.93 1.15
C TYR A 38 5.98 8.82 -0.36
N GLU A 39 6.36 9.92 -1.00
CA GLU A 39 6.92 9.90 -2.35
C GLU A 39 8.43 9.68 -2.24
N MET A 40 8.95 8.72 -2.98
CA MET A 40 10.37 8.38 -2.99
C MET A 40 11.09 9.10 -4.13
N GLN A 41 12.41 9.31 -3.99
CA GLN A 41 13.20 9.96 -5.05
C GLN A 41 13.24 9.18 -6.38
N ASP A 42 13.01 7.87 -6.35
CA ASP A 42 12.91 7.06 -7.57
C ASP A 42 11.52 7.13 -8.24
N GLY A 43 10.61 7.95 -7.70
CA GLY A 43 9.24 8.13 -8.21
C GLY A 43 8.25 7.09 -7.71
N THR A 44 8.67 6.11 -6.91
CA THR A 44 7.75 5.19 -6.25
C THR A 44 7.11 5.83 -5.02
N TRP A 45 6.08 5.17 -4.49
CA TRP A 45 5.37 5.59 -3.28
C TRP A 45 5.48 4.53 -2.20
N GLN A 46 5.56 4.92 -0.94
CA GLN A 46 5.66 4.00 0.20
C GLN A 46 4.62 4.29 1.28
N CYS A 47 4.02 3.22 1.80
CA CYS A 47 3.14 3.25 2.97
C CYS A 47 3.10 1.86 3.62
N ASP A 48 3.07 1.79 4.95
CA ASP A 48 2.96 0.55 5.74
C ASP A 48 3.97 -0.57 5.36
N GLY A 49 5.16 -0.20 4.88
CA GLY A 49 6.21 -1.15 4.48
C GLY A 49 6.06 -1.72 3.07
N TYR A 50 5.07 -1.26 2.30
CA TYR A 50 4.88 -1.61 0.89
C TYR A 50 5.35 -0.47 -0.01
N THR A 51 5.79 -0.83 -1.21
CA THR A 51 6.17 0.11 -2.28
C THR A 51 5.20 -0.03 -3.45
N TYR A 52 4.75 1.10 -3.97
CA TYR A 52 3.76 1.21 -5.04
C TYR A 52 4.31 2.02 -6.20
N LYS A 53 3.91 1.66 -7.42
CA LYS A 53 4.31 2.37 -8.64
C LYS A 53 3.53 3.65 -8.85
N TYR A 54 2.27 3.70 -8.42
CA TYR A 54 1.35 4.77 -8.75
C TYR A 54 0.71 5.39 -7.51
N ARG A 55 0.39 6.68 -7.59
CA ARG A 55 -0.57 7.37 -6.74
C ARG A 55 -1.74 7.78 -7.63
N LEU A 56 -2.86 7.10 -7.48
CA LEU A 56 -4.05 7.27 -8.31
C LEU A 56 -5.06 8.15 -7.56
N GLU A 57 -5.44 9.29 -8.15
CA GLU A 57 -6.60 10.07 -7.72
C GLU A 57 -7.80 9.68 -8.57
N ILE A 58 -8.82 9.11 -7.94
CA ILE A 58 -9.95 8.49 -8.62
C ILE A 58 -11.23 9.18 -8.13
N SER A 59 -11.74 10.10 -8.96
CA SER A 59 -12.92 10.90 -8.65
C SER A 59 -14.16 10.40 -9.38
N GLY A 60 -15.31 10.50 -8.74
CA GLY A 60 -16.59 10.16 -9.33
C GLY A 60 -17.74 10.32 -8.34
N ARG A 61 -18.96 10.05 -8.79
CA ARG A 61 -20.15 10.10 -7.96
C ARG A 61 -20.67 8.70 -7.69
N MET A 62 -20.74 8.34 -6.41
CA MET A 62 -21.38 7.09 -6.00
C MET A 62 -22.89 7.14 -6.29
N PRO A 63 -23.54 5.99 -6.53
CA PRO A 63 -24.99 5.94 -6.70
C PRO A 63 -25.73 6.62 -5.52
N ASN A 64 -26.64 7.53 -5.85
CA ASN A 64 -27.43 8.32 -4.89
C ASN A 64 -26.64 9.31 -4.01
N ALA A 65 -25.35 9.53 -4.27
CA ALA A 65 -24.59 10.57 -3.56
C ALA A 65 -24.93 11.97 -4.09
N ALA A 66 -24.96 12.95 -3.19
CA ALA A 66 -25.24 14.35 -3.54
C ALA A 66 -24.05 15.06 -4.21
N ALA A 67 -22.83 14.55 -3.99
CA ALA A 67 -21.59 15.13 -4.48
C ALA A 67 -20.62 14.02 -4.90
N ASP A 68 -19.55 14.43 -5.58
CA ASP A 68 -18.47 13.54 -5.98
C ASP A 68 -17.56 13.26 -4.78
N THR A 69 -16.86 12.13 -4.83
CA THR A 69 -15.84 11.74 -3.87
C THR A 69 -14.57 11.39 -4.63
N THR A 70 -13.42 11.77 -4.09
CA THR A 70 -12.11 11.41 -4.64
C THR A 70 -11.42 10.44 -3.71
N PHE A 71 -11.12 9.25 -4.22
CA PHE A 71 -10.31 8.25 -3.52
C PHE A 71 -8.88 8.34 -4.00
N VAL A 72 -7.92 8.41 -3.09
CA VAL A 72 -6.49 8.38 -3.41
C VAL A 72 -5.90 7.04 -2.98
N TYR A 73 -5.47 6.26 -3.96
CA TYR A 73 -4.82 4.96 -3.76
C TYR A 73 -3.34 5.02 -4.11
N LEU A 74 -2.50 4.44 -3.26
CA LEU A 74 -1.21 3.93 -3.73
C LEU A 74 -1.45 2.57 -4.38
N SER A 75 -0.90 2.34 -5.57
CA SER A 75 -1.25 1.17 -6.37
C SER A 75 -0.08 0.60 -7.18
N ASN A 76 -0.06 -0.72 -7.33
CA ASN A 76 0.73 -1.46 -8.31
C ASN A 76 -0.08 -1.86 -9.55
N ILE A 77 -1.39 -1.59 -9.53
CA ILE A 77 -2.31 -1.67 -10.66
C ILE A 77 -2.38 -0.28 -11.30
N GLU A 78 -2.23 -0.19 -12.61
CA GLU A 78 -2.14 1.09 -13.34
C GLU A 78 -3.45 1.89 -13.30
N GLU A 79 -4.59 1.20 -13.32
CA GLU A 79 -5.91 1.83 -13.31
C GLU A 79 -6.86 1.07 -12.39
N ILE A 80 -7.62 1.82 -11.58
CA ILE A 80 -8.68 1.28 -10.73
C ILE A 80 -9.98 2.00 -11.13
N PRO A 81 -11.00 1.27 -11.61
CA PRO A 81 -12.29 1.87 -11.90
C PRO A 81 -12.92 2.49 -10.65
N PHE A 82 -13.64 3.60 -10.81
CA PHE A 82 -14.27 4.31 -9.69
C PHE A 82 -15.17 3.40 -8.82
N GLU A 83 -15.94 2.50 -9.46
CA GLU A 83 -16.76 1.52 -8.75
C GLU A 83 -15.93 0.63 -7.81
N LYS A 84 -14.83 0.09 -8.34
CA LYS A 84 -13.89 -0.71 -7.56
C LYS A 84 -13.25 0.09 -6.42
N ALA A 85 -12.92 1.37 -6.67
CA ALA A 85 -12.28 2.24 -5.69
C ALA A 85 -13.15 2.47 -4.44
N TYR A 86 -14.45 2.78 -4.60
CA TYR A 86 -15.32 2.98 -3.44
C TYR A 86 -15.70 1.65 -2.76
N MET A 87 -15.85 0.57 -3.53
CA MET A 87 -16.12 -0.76 -2.97
C MET A 87 -14.96 -1.24 -2.08
N ALA A 88 -13.73 -1.18 -2.60
CA ALA A 88 -12.52 -1.52 -1.86
C ALA A 88 -12.21 -0.51 -0.74
N GLY A 89 -12.74 0.71 -0.83
CA GLY A 89 -12.57 1.78 0.15
C GLY A 89 -13.37 1.59 1.44
N GLY A 90 -14.06 0.45 1.59
CA GLY A 90 -14.81 0.10 2.80
C GLY A 90 -16.32 -0.02 2.60
N LEU A 91 -16.84 0.17 1.39
CA LEU A 91 -18.28 0.16 1.13
C LEU A 91 -18.81 -1.18 0.59
N SER A 92 -17.95 -2.13 0.21
CA SER A 92 -18.41 -3.48 -0.13
C SER A 92 -18.65 -4.33 1.11
N SER A 93 -19.67 -5.20 1.04
CA SER A 93 -19.88 -6.28 2.02
C SER A 93 -19.15 -7.57 1.67
N ASN A 94 -18.54 -7.63 0.48
CA ASN A 94 -17.80 -8.80 0.01
C ASN A 94 -16.30 -8.57 0.15
N SER A 95 -15.63 -9.42 0.94
CA SER A 95 -14.19 -9.32 1.18
C SER A 95 -13.34 -9.48 -0.08
N ALA A 96 -13.86 -10.14 -1.13
CA ALA A 96 -13.16 -10.27 -2.40
C ALA A 96 -13.03 -8.94 -3.16
N ASP A 97 -13.77 -7.91 -2.76
CA ASP A 97 -13.70 -6.61 -3.41
C ASP A 97 -12.53 -5.75 -2.92
N TYR A 98 -11.88 -6.14 -1.83
CA TYR A 98 -10.75 -5.41 -1.28
C TYR A 98 -9.45 -5.81 -1.95
N PHE A 99 -8.54 -4.85 -2.05
CA PHE A 99 -7.19 -5.11 -2.54
C PHE A 99 -6.35 -5.76 -1.44
N LYS A 100 -5.40 -6.60 -1.85
CA LYS A 100 -4.30 -6.96 -0.96
C LYS A 100 -3.39 -5.75 -0.76
N PRO A 101 -2.70 -5.64 0.39
CA PRO A 101 -1.81 -4.50 0.64
C PRO A 101 -0.70 -4.32 -0.41
N ASP A 102 -0.22 -5.38 -1.05
CA ASP A 102 0.78 -5.28 -2.11
C ASP A 102 0.19 -4.88 -3.48
N GLU A 103 -1.13 -4.91 -3.64
CA GLU A 103 -1.83 -4.50 -4.86
C GLU A 103 -2.19 -3.01 -4.82
N ALA A 104 -2.94 -2.58 -3.80
CA ALA A 104 -3.31 -1.18 -3.62
C ALA A 104 -3.73 -0.87 -2.18
N LEU A 105 -3.54 0.39 -1.77
CA LEU A 105 -3.86 0.89 -0.43
C LEU A 105 -4.49 2.28 -0.49
N LEU A 106 -5.66 2.43 0.12
CA LEU A 106 -6.34 3.73 0.27
C LEU A 106 -5.58 4.59 1.28
N VAL A 107 -5.17 5.79 0.87
CA VAL A 107 -4.41 6.73 1.71
C VAL A 107 -5.13 8.06 1.93
N GLU A 108 -6.07 8.44 1.04
CA GLU A 108 -6.94 9.60 1.24
C GLU A 108 -8.35 9.37 0.68
N MET A 109 -9.34 10.05 1.26
CA MET A 109 -10.72 10.13 0.77
C MET A 109 -11.25 11.56 0.93
N ASN A 110 -11.50 12.25 -0.17
CA ASN A 110 -11.83 13.69 -0.21
C ASN A 110 -13.22 13.95 -0.78
#